data_AF-A0A7K2QKL1-F1
#
_entry.id   AF-A0A7K2QKL1-F1
#
_cell.length_a   1.000
_cell.length_b   1.000
_cell.length_c   1.000
_cell.angle_alpha   90.00
_cell.angle_beta   90.00
_cell.angle_gamma   90.00
#
_symmetry.space_group_name_H-M   'P 1'
#
loop_
_entity.id
_entity.type
_entity.pdbx_description
1 polymer ?
#
loop_
_entity_poly.entity_id
_entity_poly.type
_entity_poly.pdbx_seq_one_letter_code
_entity_poly.pdbx_strand_id
1 'polypeptide(L)'
;WKLALTLEGAGAPGLLASYDAERRPVGEEVVGRTVRHAAEGVQADPQDADTLMMREAQLLVGYRGSPLVQATGPGDGDGAGDGDGSGPRPGDRAPDCGGLSGHIAAYPLRLYDLLRGREHVLLLYGPGPALDGLAELSS
;
A
#
# COMPACT_ATOMS: atom_id res chain seq x y z
N TRP A 1 1.12 1.81 -14.40
CA TRP A 1 2.28 2.64 -14.03
C TRP A 1 3.61 1.96 -14.41
N LYS A 2 3.89 0.73 -13.96
CA LYS A 2 5.16 0.00 -14.27
C LYS A 2 5.53 -0.06 -15.77
N LEU A 3 4.56 -0.41 -16.62
CA LEU A 3 4.76 -0.44 -18.09
C LEU A 3 5.07 0.94 -18.67
N ALA A 4 4.33 1.98 -18.25
CA ALA A 4 4.54 3.34 -18.73
C ALA A 4 5.95 3.84 -18.40
N LEU A 5 6.37 3.71 -17.13
CA LEU A 5 7.72 4.09 -16.71
C LEU A 5 8.81 3.31 -17.48
N THR A 6 8.57 2.04 -17.79
CA THR A 6 9.53 1.24 -18.57
C THR A 6 9.64 1.74 -20.01
N LEU A 7 8.51 2.04 -20.66
CA LEU A 7 8.47 2.56 -22.03
C LEU A 7 9.07 3.97 -22.12
N GLU A 8 8.92 4.78 -21.08
CA GLU A 8 9.49 6.12 -20.97
C GLU A 8 10.97 6.11 -20.57
N GLY A 9 11.55 4.95 -20.27
CA GLY A 9 12.95 4.82 -19.82
C GLY A 9 13.20 5.30 -18.39
N ALA A 10 12.14 5.65 -17.64
CA ALA A 10 12.20 6.06 -16.24
C ALA A 10 12.17 4.89 -15.25
N GLY A 11 11.87 3.68 -15.72
CA GLY A 11 11.80 2.48 -14.89
C GLY A 11 13.18 1.90 -14.56
N ALA A 12 13.43 1.64 -13.28
CA ALA A 12 14.64 0.93 -12.84
C ALA A 12 14.69 -0.51 -13.39
N PRO A 13 15.89 -1.11 -13.54
CA PRO A 13 16.04 -2.52 -13.88
C PRO A 13 15.22 -3.41 -12.94
N GLY A 14 14.48 -4.37 -13.51
CA GLY A 14 13.63 -5.27 -12.74
C GLY A 14 12.24 -4.72 -12.39
N LEU A 15 11.90 -3.47 -12.76
CA LEU A 15 10.56 -2.90 -12.50
C LEU A 15 9.44 -3.78 -13.05
N LEU A 16 9.55 -4.31 -14.28
CA LEU A 16 8.52 -5.21 -14.81
C LEU A 16 8.48 -6.56 -14.11
N ALA A 17 9.63 -7.13 -13.76
CA ALA A 17 9.70 -8.40 -13.04
C ALA A 17 9.03 -8.31 -11.66
N SER A 18 9.06 -7.14 -11.02
CA SER A 18 8.35 -6.91 -9.76
C SER A 18 6.83 -7.11 -9.85
N TYR A 19 6.22 -7.04 -11.04
CA TYR A 19 4.79 -7.34 -11.19
C TYR A 19 4.49 -8.79 -10.82
N ASP A 20 5.25 -9.75 -11.35
CA ASP A 20 5.04 -11.16 -11.05
C ASP A 20 5.37 -11.45 -9.58
N ALA A 21 6.51 -10.95 -9.10
CA ALA A 21 6.94 -11.14 -7.71
C ALA A 21 5.89 -10.67 -6.69
N GLU A 22 5.13 -9.62 -7.02
CA GLU A 22 4.06 -9.09 -6.17
C GLU A 22 2.71 -9.78 -6.38
N ARG A 23 2.32 -10.06 -7.63
CA ARG A 23 0.93 -10.46 -7.96
C ARG A 23 0.72 -11.96 -8.00
N ARG A 24 1.75 -12.75 -8.32
CA ARG A 24 1.64 -14.21 -8.36
C ARG A 24 1.29 -14.82 -6.99
N PRO A 25 1.98 -14.48 -5.88
CA PRO A 25 1.63 -15.05 -4.58
C PRO A 25 0.22 -14.67 -4.12
N VAL A 26 -0.21 -13.44 -4.39
CA VAL A 26 -1.58 -12.97 -4.07
C VAL A 26 -2.61 -13.74 -4.89
N GLY A 27 -2.36 -13.97 -6.18
CA GLY A 27 -3.24 -14.75 -7.04
C GLY A 27 -3.37 -16.21 -6.61
N GLU A 28 -2.24 -16.84 -6.27
CA GLU A 28 -2.19 -18.21 -5.74
C GLU A 28 -2.98 -18.33 -4.43
N GLU A 29 -2.84 -17.36 -3.52
CA GLU A 29 -3.58 -17.32 -2.26
C GLU A 29 -5.09 -17.17 -2.47
N VAL A 30 -5.52 -16.23 -3.32
CA VAL A 30 -6.94 -16.00 -3.62
C VAL A 30 -7.58 -17.24 -4.25
N VAL A 31 -6.90 -17.86 -5.22
CA VAL A 31 -7.40 -19.08 -5.87
C VAL A 31 -7.46 -20.23 -4.87
N GLY A 32 -6.38 -20.47 -4.10
CA GLY A 32 -6.33 -21.52 -3.10
C GLY A 32 -7.42 -21.39 -2.04
N ARG A 33 -7.67 -20.17 -1.56
CA ARG A 33 -8.76 -19.87 -0.62
C ARG A 33 -10.13 -20.12 -1.25
N THR A 34 -10.35 -19.64 -2.47
CA THR A 34 -11.62 -19.84 -3.18
C THR A 34 -11.94 -21.34 -3.34
N VAL A 35 -10.94 -22.15 -3.70
CA VAL A 35 -11.10 -23.61 -3.82
C VAL A 35 -11.45 -24.24 -2.47
N ARG A 36 -10.77 -23.84 -1.38
CA ARG A 36 -11.08 -24.33 -0.03
C ARG A 36 -12.51 -23.96 0.39
N HIS A 37 -12.90 -22.70 0.20
CA HIS A 37 -14.26 -22.24 0.54
C HIS A 37 -15.33 -22.98 -0.28
N ALA A 38 -15.06 -23.31 -1.54
CA ALA A 38 -15.97 -24.10 -2.35
C ALA A 38 -16.09 -25.57 -1.88
N ALA A 39 -15.02 -26.14 -1.33
CA ALA A 39 -15.00 -27.53 -0.86
C ALA A 39 -15.52 -27.69 0.59
N GLU A 40 -15.22 -26.72 1.46
CA GLU A 40 -15.37 -26.86 2.92
C GLU A 40 -16.31 -25.80 3.53
N GLY A 41 -16.74 -24.81 2.73
CA GLY A 41 -17.51 -23.65 3.20
C GLY A 41 -16.62 -22.53 3.73
N VAL A 42 -17.14 -21.30 3.76
CA VAL A 42 -16.40 -20.12 4.28
C VAL A 42 -16.18 -20.22 5.78
N GLN A 43 -17.09 -20.88 6.50
CA GLN A 43 -17.02 -21.09 7.95
C GLN A 43 -15.90 -22.05 8.37
N ALA A 44 -15.26 -22.74 7.43
CA ALA A 44 -14.10 -23.59 7.70
C ALA A 44 -12.82 -22.77 7.94
N ASP A 45 -12.81 -21.48 7.60
CA ASP A 45 -11.67 -20.60 7.90
C ASP A 45 -11.69 -20.22 9.40
N PRO A 46 -10.61 -20.48 10.16
CA PRO A 46 -10.56 -20.24 11.61
C PRO A 46 -10.43 -18.76 12.00
N GLN A 47 -10.35 -17.84 11.03
CA GLN A 47 -10.26 -16.40 11.30
C GLN A 47 -11.61 -15.82 11.75
N ASP A 48 -11.56 -14.69 12.47
CA ASP A 48 -12.77 -13.94 12.82
C ASP A 48 -13.44 -13.32 11.57
N ALA A 49 -14.73 -13.01 11.69
CA ALA A 49 -15.53 -12.53 10.56
C ALA A 49 -15.02 -11.22 9.96
N ASP A 50 -14.46 -10.32 10.77
CA ASP A 50 -13.94 -9.03 10.29
C ASP A 50 -12.66 -9.23 9.49
N THR A 51 -11.75 -10.06 9.98
CA THR A 51 -10.53 -10.45 9.25
C THR A 51 -10.87 -11.13 7.92
N LEU A 52 -11.85 -12.04 7.91
CA LEU A 52 -12.32 -12.68 6.68
C LEU A 52 -12.88 -11.65 5.69
N MET A 53 -13.74 -10.74 6.15
CA MET A 53 -14.31 -9.69 5.32
C MET A 53 -13.23 -8.81 4.70
N MET A 54 -12.26 -8.34 5.49
CA MET A 54 -11.16 -7.50 5.02
C MET A 54 -10.27 -8.23 4.02
N ARG A 55 -10.03 -9.54 4.25
CA ARG A 55 -9.24 -10.39 3.35
C ARG A 55 -9.96 -10.65 2.03
N GLU A 56 -11.26 -10.88 2.04
CA GLU A 56 -12.07 -11.03 0.82
C GLU A 56 -12.17 -9.72 0.04
N ALA A 57 -12.24 -8.59 0.73
CA ALA A 57 -12.13 -7.27 0.13
C ALA A 57 -10.70 -6.92 -0.36
N GLN A 58 -9.73 -7.83 -0.17
CA GLN A 58 -8.31 -7.65 -0.51
C GLN A 58 -7.66 -6.42 0.14
N LEU A 59 -8.19 -6.00 1.29
CA LEU A 59 -7.67 -4.86 2.05
C LEU A 59 -6.40 -5.23 2.84
N LEU A 60 -6.15 -6.53 3.04
CA LEU A 60 -4.98 -7.06 3.73
C LEU A 60 -3.80 -7.39 2.79
N VAL A 61 -3.91 -7.09 1.49
CA VAL A 61 -2.81 -7.31 0.54
C VAL A 61 -1.66 -6.34 0.83
N GLY A 62 -0.47 -6.89 1.04
CA GLY A 62 0.77 -6.12 1.17
C GLY A 62 1.92 -6.75 0.41
N TYR A 63 2.84 -5.94 -0.08
CA TYR A 63 3.95 -6.34 -0.95
C TYR A 63 5.31 -6.36 -0.23
N ARG A 64 5.31 -6.68 1.07
CA ARG A 64 6.54 -6.74 1.88
C ARG A 64 7.56 -7.67 1.26
N GLY A 65 8.82 -7.23 1.24
CA GLY A 65 9.92 -7.99 0.64
C GLY A 65 9.91 -8.04 -0.89
N SER A 66 8.98 -7.34 -1.57
CA SER A 66 9.05 -7.20 -3.02
C SER A 66 10.22 -6.30 -3.44
N PRO A 67 10.72 -6.41 -4.69
CA PRO A 67 11.85 -5.61 -5.16
C PRO A 67 11.65 -4.08 -5.11
N LEU A 68 10.40 -3.61 -4.99
CA LEU A 68 10.08 -2.18 -4.91
C LEU A 68 9.89 -1.68 -3.48
N VAL A 69 9.74 -2.58 -2.52
CA VAL A 69 9.50 -2.25 -1.12
C VAL A 69 10.81 -2.30 -0.38
N GLN A 70 11.32 -1.12 -0.01
CA GLN A 70 12.53 -1.04 0.79
C GLN A 70 12.26 -1.57 2.21
N ALA A 71 13.10 -2.51 2.65
CA ALA A 71 13.03 -3.01 4.02
C ALA A 71 13.51 -1.94 5.01
N THR A 72 12.67 -1.59 5.98
CA THR A 72 13.01 -0.68 7.09
C THR A 72 13.72 -1.44 8.21
N GLY A 73 14.93 -1.94 7.95
CA GLY A 73 15.83 -2.47 8.98
C GLY A 73 15.39 -3.77 9.71
N PRO A 74 16.25 -4.32 10.60
CA PRO A 74 15.97 -5.55 11.34
C PRO A 74 15.06 -5.25 12.54
N GLY A 75 13.78 -5.54 12.39
CA GLY A 75 12.71 -5.30 13.37
C GLY A 75 11.32 -5.52 12.76
N ASP A 76 11.25 -5.50 11.44
CA ASP A 76 10.02 -5.57 10.66
C ASP A 76 9.56 -7.00 10.25
N GLY A 77 9.96 -8.05 10.96
CA GLY A 77 9.35 -9.38 10.75
C GLY A 77 7.92 -9.40 11.27
N ASP A 78 6.92 -9.74 10.44
CA ASP A 78 5.50 -10.10 10.69
C ASP A 78 4.68 -9.35 11.77
N GLY A 79 5.24 -8.37 12.45
CA GLY A 79 4.68 -7.62 13.56
C GLY A 79 4.74 -6.12 13.30
N ALA A 80 3.78 -5.39 13.87
CA ALA A 80 3.63 -3.95 13.75
C ALA A 80 4.94 -3.23 14.09
N GLY A 81 5.40 -2.34 13.20
CA GLY A 81 6.71 -1.68 13.27
C GLY A 81 6.86 -0.68 14.42
N ASP A 82 8.12 -0.38 14.75
CA ASP A 82 8.54 0.43 15.88
C ASP A 82 8.12 1.91 15.74
N GLY A 83 7.11 2.26 16.53
CA GLY A 83 6.42 3.55 16.55
C GLY A 83 4.98 3.34 17.00
N ASP A 84 4.80 2.81 18.22
CA ASP A 84 3.49 2.38 18.76
C ASP A 84 2.67 1.41 17.86
N GLY A 85 3.27 0.85 16.80
CA GLY A 85 2.61 -0.11 15.90
C GLY A 85 1.36 0.39 15.16
N SER A 86 1.07 1.70 15.15
CA SER A 86 -0.25 2.22 14.75
C SER A 86 -0.36 2.71 13.29
N GLY A 87 0.69 2.54 12.48
CA GLY A 87 0.76 3.06 11.10
C GLY A 87 0.93 1.98 10.01
N PRO A 88 0.66 2.33 8.73
CA PRO A 88 0.90 1.43 7.60
C PRO A 88 2.40 1.13 7.48
N ARG A 89 2.74 -0.09 7.09
CA ARG A 89 4.13 -0.54 6.89
C ARG A 89 4.50 -0.46 5.41
N PRO A 90 5.80 -0.45 5.06
CA PRO A 90 6.20 -0.48 3.66
C PRO A 90 5.58 -1.67 2.92
N GLY A 91 5.03 -1.40 1.73
CA GLY A 91 4.31 -2.38 0.92
C GLY A 91 2.83 -2.51 1.26
N ASP A 92 2.33 -1.86 2.32
CA ASP A 92 0.89 -1.74 2.55
C ASP A 92 0.24 -0.75 1.59
N ARG A 93 -1.07 -0.94 1.40
CA ARG A 93 -1.91 0.08 0.80
C ARG A 93 -1.97 1.31 1.72
N ALA A 94 -1.88 2.49 1.13
CA ALA A 94 -2.16 3.73 1.86
C ALA A 94 -3.60 3.70 2.43
N PRO A 95 -3.79 3.95 3.74
CA PRO A 95 -5.11 3.97 4.36
C PRO A 95 -5.93 5.13 3.81
N ASP A 96 -7.24 4.94 3.70
CA ASP A 96 -8.15 5.99 3.23
C ASP A 96 -8.58 6.90 4.38
N CYS A 97 -7.63 7.67 4.90
CA CYS A 97 -7.82 8.59 6.01
C CYS A 97 -8.67 9.80 5.59
N GLY A 98 -9.70 10.13 6.36
CA GLY A 98 -10.47 11.37 6.21
C GLY A 98 -9.96 12.51 7.10
N GLY A 99 -10.63 13.66 7.02
CA GLY A 99 -10.42 14.76 7.96
C GLY A 99 -9.21 15.66 7.66
N LEU A 100 -8.60 15.53 6.47
CA LEU A 100 -7.54 16.44 6.04
C LEU A 100 -8.16 17.81 5.73
N SER A 101 -7.61 18.87 6.31
CA SER A 101 -8.06 20.24 6.04
C SER A 101 -7.28 20.83 4.87
N GLY A 102 -8.00 21.33 3.87
CA GLY A 102 -7.44 22.15 2.79
C GLY A 102 -7.56 23.65 3.06
N HIS A 103 -7.37 24.47 2.02
CA HIS A 103 -7.54 25.93 2.11
C HIS A 103 -8.98 26.36 2.44
N ILE A 104 -9.98 25.55 2.07
CA ILE A 104 -11.38 25.79 2.38
C ILE A 104 -11.81 24.79 3.45
N ALA A 105 -11.82 25.22 4.71
CA ALA A 105 -12.08 24.36 5.87
C ALA A 105 -13.44 23.63 5.82
N ALA A 106 -14.43 24.16 5.10
CA ALA A 106 -15.75 23.54 4.94
C ALA A 106 -15.74 22.25 4.11
N TYR A 107 -14.65 21.95 3.38
CA TYR A 107 -14.52 20.78 2.52
C TYR A 107 -13.31 19.94 2.95
N PRO A 108 -13.49 19.06 3.96
CA PRO A 108 -12.43 18.14 4.34
C PRO A 108 -12.10 17.18 3.19
N LEU A 109 -10.82 16.91 3.00
CA LEU A 109 -10.29 15.99 2.00
C LEU A 109 -10.02 14.63 2.64
N ARG A 110 -10.05 13.59 1.80
CA ARG A 110 -9.50 12.28 2.12
C ARG A 110 -8.08 12.17 1.59
N LEU A 111 -7.26 11.33 2.21
CA LEU A 111 -5.93 11.02 1.69
C LEU A 111 -6.02 10.45 0.27
N TYR A 112 -7.04 9.65 -0.03
CA TYR A 112 -7.29 9.16 -1.39
C TYR A 112 -7.48 10.29 -2.42
N ASP A 113 -8.10 11.42 -2.04
CA ASP A 113 -8.30 12.53 -2.97
C ASP A 113 -6.97 13.13 -3.46
N LEU A 114 -5.92 13.03 -2.63
CA LEU A 114 -4.55 13.45 -2.93
C LEU A 114 -3.75 12.35 -3.66
N LEU A 115 -4.00 11.07 -3.36
CA LEU A 115 -3.20 9.94 -3.87
C LEU A 115 -3.76 9.27 -5.13
N ARG A 116 -4.98 9.61 -5.56
CA ARG A 116 -5.65 8.98 -6.72
C ARG A 116 -5.02 9.28 -8.09
N GLY A 117 -3.96 10.10 -8.13
CA GLY A 117 -3.16 10.37 -9.31
C GLY A 117 -2.43 9.12 -9.82
N ARG A 118 -1.62 9.29 -10.87
CA ARG A 118 -0.79 8.20 -11.44
C ARG A 118 0.69 8.36 -11.11
N GLU A 119 1.05 9.50 -10.57
CA GLU A 119 2.37 9.91 -10.12
C GLU A 119 2.78 9.27 -8.80
N HIS A 120 4.07 9.22 -8.54
CA HIS A 120 4.59 8.91 -7.22
C HIS A 120 4.38 10.12 -6.31
N VAL A 121 3.88 9.90 -5.10
CA VAL A 121 3.62 10.96 -4.12
C VAL A 121 4.58 10.82 -2.95
N LEU A 122 5.32 11.89 -2.66
CA LEU A 122 6.08 12.03 -1.43
C LEU A 122 5.21 12.72 -0.38
N LEU A 123 4.81 11.99 0.66
CA LEU A 123 4.08 12.55 1.80
C LEU A 123 5.07 13.00 2.88
N LEU A 124 5.08 14.29 3.17
CA LEU A 124 5.88 14.87 4.24
C LEU A 124 4.99 15.14 5.46
N TYR A 125 5.34 14.54 6.60
CA TYR A 125 4.64 14.75 7.86
C TYR A 125 5.52 15.54 8.82
N GLY A 126 5.03 16.70 9.27
CA GLY A 126 5.76 17.58 10.17
C GLY A 126 5.05 18.92 10.35
N PRO A 127 5.60 19.82 11.19
CA PRO A 127 5.13 21.20 11.25
C PRO A 127 5.23 21.82 9.85
N GLY A 128 4.17 22.50 9.40
CA GLY A 128 4.07 23.03 8.05
C GLY A 128 5.28 23.92 7.70
N PRO A 129 5.94 23.70 6.54
CA PRO A 129 7.16 24.43 6.19
C PRO A 129 6.84 25.85 5.68
N ALA A 130 7.83 26.73 5.73
CA ALA A 130 7.93 27.78 4.71
C ALA A 130 8.20 27.07 3.37
N LEU A 131 7.35 27.28 2.37
CA LEU A 131 7.30 26.50 1.12
C LEU A 131 8.56 26.59 0.25
N ASP A 132 9.51 27.45 0.62
CA ASP A 132 10.68 27.82 -0.18
C ASP A 132 11.65 26.66 -0.45
N GLY A 133 11.67 25.62 0.40
CA GLY A 133 12.56 24.46 0.26
C GLY A 133 11.97 23.24 -0.47
N LEU A 134 10.67 23.24 -0.81
CA LEU A 134 10.04 22.07 -1.44
C LEU A 134 10.35 21.92 -2.93
N ALA A 135 10.73 23.01 -3.61
CA ALA A 135 11.00 22.99 -5.05
C ALA A 135 12.14 22.03 -5.42
N GLU A 136 13.14 21.87 -4.54
CA GLU A 136 14.28 20.97 -4.73
C GLU A 136 13.87 19.48 -4.70
N LEU A 137 12.73 19.14 -4.10
CA LEU A 137 12.22 17.77 -4.03
C LEU A 137 11.45 17.34 -5.28
N SER A 138 11.22 18.27 -6.22
CA SER A 138 10.39 18.05 -7.41
C SER A 138 11.16 17.87 -8.72
N SER A 139 12.51 17.89 -8.68
CA SER A 139 13.39 17.65 -9.84
C SER A 139 13.82 16.19 -9.94
#